data_AF-A0A6J8CB88-F1
#
_entry.id   AF-A0A6J8CB88-F1
#
_cell.length_a   1.000
_cell.length_b   1.000
_cell.length_c   1.000
_cell.angle_alpha   90.00
_cell.angle_beta   90.00
_cell.angle_gamma   90.00
#
_symmetry.space_group_name_H-M   'P 1'
#
loop_
_entity.id
_entity.type
_entity.pdbx_description
1 polymer ?
#
loop_
_entity_poly.entity_id
_entity_poly.type
_entity_poly.pdbx_seq_one_letter_code
_entity_poly.pdbx_strand_id
1 'polypeptide(L)'
;MNLPFDASVLPKDNLSKDAKHHLEEIISNLKITQDLAAKNVKLKQAKMKERYDKSIKIPIFRLRDKVLLKEHVVPVSRSPKLVDKYNDNAHEEQNNPPADNDQDDQTADNESSDSETNSDNGDEPNNVIDDTFHEVDKLLNNRNTRGIQCFLVKWKNGSKPTWEPK
;
A
#
# COMPACT_ATOMS: atom_id res chain seq x y z
N MET A 1 -21.90 2.72 -11.16
CA MET A 1 -22.24 4.09 -10.69
C MET A 1 -23.68 4.01 -10.25
N ASN A 2 -23.96 4.19 -8.96
CA ASN A 2 -25.33 4.26 -8.49
C ASN A 2 -25.85 5.64 -8.86
N LEU A 3 -26.73 5.71 -9.85
CA LEU A 3 -27.34 6.97 -10.24
C LEU A 3 -28.40 7.34 -9.19
N PRO A 4 -28.54 8.64 -8.84
CA PRO A 4 -29.52 9.09 -7.85
C PRO A 4 -30.99 8.88 -8.27
N PHE A 5 -31.23 8.40 -9.50
CA PHE A 5 -32.56 8.11 -10.05
C PHE A 5 -33.07 6.68 -9.77
N ASP A 6 -32.25 5.79 -9.21
CA ASP A 6 -32.48 4.33 -9.24
C ASP A 6 -33.57 3.81 -8.28
N ALA A 7 -34.39 4.68 -7.68
CA ALA A 7 -35.54 4.25 -6.88
C ALA A 7 -36.68 5.28 -6.77
N SER A 8 -36.48 6.55 -7.16
CA SER A 8 -37.43 7.63 -6.85
C SER A 8 -38.33 8.09 -8.00
N VAL A 9 -38.20 7.50 -9.20
CA VAL A 9 -39.02 7.87 -10.36
C VAL A 9 -39.68 6.63 -10.95
N LEU A 10 -40.46 5.96 -10.10
CA LEU A 10 -41.64 5.27 -10.60
C LEU A 10 -42.58 6.35 -11.15
N PRO A 11 -43.21 6.17 -12.33
CA PRO A 11 -44.18 7.14 -12.83
C PRO A 11 -45.23 7.35 -11.76
N LYS A 12 -45.29 8.54 -11.17
CA LYS A 12 -46.38 8.88 -10.24
C LYS A 12 -47.68 8.71 -11.02
N ASP A 13 -48.67 8.04 -10.43
CA ASP A 13 -49.88 7.61 -11.14
C ASP A 13 -50.65 8.78 -11.80
N ASN A 14 -50.38 10.01 -11.35
CA ASN A 14 -50.98 11.27 -11.76
C ASN A 14 -50.44 11.83 -13.10
N LEU A 15 -49.51 11.16 -13.78
CA LEU A 15 -48.85 11.69 -14.98
C LEU A 15 -49.63 11.37 -16.29
N SER A 16 -49.61 12.31 -17.25
CA SER A 16 -50.22 12.13 -18.58
C SER A 16 -49.66 10.89 -19.29
N LYS A 17 -50.50 10.20 -20.07
CA LYS A 17 -50.16 8.93 -20.74
C LYS A 17 -48.96 9.07 -21.69
N ASP A 18 -48.85 10.20 -22.38
CA ASP A 18 -47.74 10.49 -23.29
C ASP A 18 -46.41 10.67 -22.53
N ALA A 19 -46.45 11.44 -21.44
CA ALA A 19 -45.30 11.62 -20.57
C ALA A 19 -44.88 10.32 -19.86
N LYS A 20 -45.82 9.42 -19.54
CA LYS A 20 -45.51 8.07 -19.02
C LYS A 20 -44.74 7.24 -20.03
N HIS A 21 -45.21 7.18 -21.28
CA HIS A 21 -44.54 6.45 -22.35
C HIS A 21 -43.11 6.98 -22.58
N HIS A 22 -42.94 8.30 -22.60
CA HIS A 22 -41.61 8.90 -22.78
C HIS A 22 -40.65 8.55 -21.64
N LEU A 23 -41.12 8.54 -20.38
CA LEU A 23 -40.30 8.12 -19.23
C LEU A 23 -39.95 6.63 -19.30
N GLU A 24 -40.90 5.78 -19.68
CA GLU A 24 -40.65 4.34 -19.88
C GLU A 24 -39.58 4.10 -20.94
N GLU A 25 -39.65 4.82 -22.07
CA GLU A 25 -38.66 4.78 -23.14
C GLU A 25 -37.27 5.21 -22.63
N ILE A 26 -37.18 6.34 -21.91
CA ILE A 26 -35.91 6.80 -21.31
C ILE A 26 -35.33 5.75 -20.36
N ILE A 27 -36.15 5.17 -19.48
CA ILE A 27 -35.71 4.14 -18.53
C ILE A 27 -35.20 2.90 -19.26
N SER A 28 -35.90 2.46 -20.31
CA SER A 28 -35.48 1.31 -21.11
C SER A 28 -34.13 1.55 -21.80
N ASN A 29 -33.95 2.72 -22.42
CA ASN A 29 -32.69 3.12 -23.06
C ASN A 29 -31.56 3.24 -22.03
N LEU A 30 -31.85 3.76 -20.84
CA LEU A 30 -30.90 3.84 -19.74
C LEU A 30 -30.44 2.44 -19.32
N LYS A 31 -31.35 1.47 -19.17
CA LYS A 31 -30.98 0.08 -18.85
C LYS A 31 -30.08 -0.52 -19.93
N ILE A 32 -30.44 -0.34 -21.20
CA ILE A 32 -29.64 -0.83 -22.33
C ILE A 32 -28.24 -0.23 -22.33
N THR A 33 -28.13 1.08 -22.09
CA THR A 33 -26.82 1.76 -22.05
C THR A 33 -25.97 1.33 -20.87
N GLN A 34 -26.56 1.11 -19.68
CA GLN A 34 -25.85 0.56 -18.53
C GLN A 34 -25.30 -0.84 -18.81
N ASP A 35 -26.12 -1.72 -19.39
CA ASP A 35 -25.70 -3.07 -19.76
C ASP A 35 -24.57 -3.06 -20.78
N LEU A 36 -24.68 -2.22 -21.81
CA LEU A 36 -23.66 -2.07 -22.84
C LEU A 36 -22.36 -1.53 -22.23
N ALA A 37 -22.44 -0.51 -21.37
CA ALA A 37 -21.28 0.03 -20.67
C ALA A 37 -20.60 -1.03 -19.80
N ALA A 38 -21.36 -1.80 -19.03
CA ALA A 38 -20.83 -2.88 -18.19
C ALA A 38 -20.14 -3.97 -19.03
N LYS A 39 -20.74 -4.38 -20.15
CA LYS A 39 -20.14 -5.32 -21.10
C LYS A 39 -18.84 -4.77 -21.68
N ASN A 40 -18.84 -3.51 -22.12
CA ASN A 40 -17.66 -2.86 -22.68
C ASN A 40 -16.50 -2.77 -21.68
N VAL A 41 -16.79 -2.44 -20.42
CA VAL A 41 -15.79 -2.42 -19.35
C VAL A 41 -15.18 -3.81 -19.17
N LYS A 42 -16.00 -4.86 -19.06
CA LYS A 42 -15.52 -6.25 -18.91
C LYS A 42 -14.69 -6.70 -20.11
N LEU A 43 -15.16 -6.46 -21.33
CA LEU A 43 -14.44 -6.81 -22.55
C LEU A 43 -13.08 -6.10 -22.63
N LYS A 44 -13.04 -4.81 -22.30
CA LYS A 44 -11.79 -4.04 -22.28
C LYS A 44 -10.83 -4.55 -21.21
N GLN A 45 -11.33 -4.85 -20.01
CA GLN A 45 -10.52 -5.45 -18.95
C GLN A 45 -9.93 -6.81 -19.37
N ALA A 46 -10.73 -7.67 -19.99
CA ALA A 46 -10.27 -8.96 -20.51
C ALA A 46 -9.19 -8.79 -21.58
N LYS A 47 -9.42 -7.93 -22.58
CA LYS A 47 -8.43 -7.63 -23.64
C LYS A 47 -7.13 -7.04 -23.07
N MET A 48 -7.22 -6.16 -22.08
CA MET A 48 -6.03 -5.65 -21.40
C MET A 48 -5.29 -6.77 -20.68
N LYS A 49 -5.99 -7.60 -19.90
CA LYS A 49 -5.41 -8.75 -19.22
C LYS A 49 -4.70 -9.69 -20.20
N GLU A 50 -5.36 -10.10 -21.28
CA GLU A 50 -4.76 -10.94 -22.33
C GLU A 50 -3.49 -10.32 -22.92
N ARG A 51 -3.48 -9.00 -23.15
CA ARG A 51 -2.29 -8.31 -23.66
C ARG A 51 -1.12 -8.40 -22.68
N TYR A 52 -1.37 -8.16 -21.38
CA TYR A 52 -0.31 -8.23 -20.39
C TYR A 52 0.16 -9.67 -20.18
N ASP A 53 -0.78 -10.63 -20.09
CA ASP A 53 -0.53 -12.06 -19.91
C ASP A 53 0.41 -12.64 -20.99
N LYS A 54 0.34 -12.16 -22.24
CA LYS A 54 1.25 -12.59 -23.33
C LYS A 54 2.73 -12.44 -23.01
N SER A 55 3.09 -11.45 -22.20
CA SER A 55 4.48 -11.14 -21.82
C SER A 55 4.84 -11.58 -20.40
N ILE A 56 3.91 -12.21 -19.67
CA ILE A 56 4.16 -12.65 -18.30
C ILE A 56 5.03 -13.90 -18.31
N LYS A 57 6.18 -13.82 -17.63
CA LYS A 57 7.00 -14.98 -17.30
C LYS A 57 6.58 -15.46 -15.91
N ILE A 58 6.19 -16.72 -15.78
CA ILE A 58 5.90 -17.31 -14.48
C ILE A 58 7.24 -17.48 -13.74
N PRO A 59 7.45 -16.78 -12.61
CA PRO A 59 8.69 -16.93 -11.86
C PRO A 59 8.71 -18.28 -11.14
N ILE A 60 9.88 -18.94 -11.17
CA ILE A 60 10.14 -20.16 -10.41
C ILE A 60 10.96 -19.74 -9.19
N PHE A 61 10.44 -19.99 -7.99
CA PHE A 61 11.10 -19.64 -6.73
C PHE A 61 11.67 -20.89 -6.04
N ARG A 62 12.84 -20.74 -5.41
CA ARG A 62 13.45 -21.75 -4.54
C ARG A 62 13.36 -21.29 -3.09
N LEU A 63 13.46 -22.24 -2.17
CA LEU A 63 13.52 -21.94 -0.74
C LEU A 63 14.74 -21.05 -0.45
N ARG A 64 14.54 -20.00 0.36
CA ARG A 64 15.52 -18.95 0.72
C ARG A 64 15.77 -17.87 -0.34
N ASP A 65 15.06 -17.87 -1.47
CA ASP A 65 15.09 -16.73 -2.39
C ASP A 65 14.44 -15.50 -1.74
N LYS A 66 15.14 -14.35 -1.78
CA LYS A 66 14.57 -13.07 -1.33
C LYS A 66 13.65 -12.53 -2.41
N VAL A 67 12.38 -12.32 -2.08
CA VAL A 67 11.38 -11.74 -2.97
C VAL A 67 10.86 -10.43 -2.41
N LEU A 68 10.74 -9.41 -3.25
CA LEU A 68 10.13 -8.15 -2.87
C LEU A 68 8.62 -8.31 -2.87
N LEU A 69 7.99 -8.15 -1.71
CA LEU A 69 6.54 -8.14 -1.57
C LEU A 69 6.06 -6.69 -1.55
N LYS A 70 5.18 -6.35 -2.50
CA LYS A 70 4.54 -5.04 -2.52
C LYS A 70 3.30 -5.06 -1.62
N GLU A 71 3.39 -4.45 -0.45
CA GLU A 71 2.23 -4.23 0.42
C GLU A 71 1.60 -2.87 0.15
N HIS A 72 0.32 -2.86 -0.21
CA HIS A 72 -0.45 -1.61 -0.35
C HIS A 72 -1.14 -1.29 0.98
N VAL A 73 -0.46 -0.56 1.85
CA VAL A 73 -1.05 -0.05 3.09
C VAL A 73 -1.69 1.30 2.82
N VAL A 74 -3.01 1.38 3.00
CA VAL A 74 -3.75 2.64 2.93
C VAL A 74 -4.03 3.08 4.38
N PRO A 75 -3.49 4.22 4.85
CA PRO A 75 -3.77 4.69 6.19
C PRO A 75 -5.26 5.04 6.32
N VAL A 76 -5.82 4.82 7.52
CA VAL A 76 -7.26 4.93 7.80
C VAL A 76 -7.84 6.31 7.45
N SER A 77 -7.00 7.35 7.40
CA SER A 77 -7.38 8.73 7.09
C SER A 77 -7.33 9.12 5.61
N ARG A 78 -6.80 8.27 4.71
CA ARG A 78 -6.64 8.62 3.28
C ARG A 78 -7.35 7.62 2.38
N SER A 79 -7.84 8.11 1.24
CA SER A 79 -8.38 7.22 0.21
C SER A 79 -7.23 6.51 -0.53
N PRO A 80 -7.40 5.27 -1.01
CA PRO A 80 -6.36 4.51 -1.73
C PRO A 80 -5.81 5.19 -2.99
N LYS A 81 -6.52 6.20 -3.53
CA LYS A 81 -6.11 6.97 -4.70
C LYS A 81 -5.21 8.16 -4.36
N LEU A 82 -5.21 8.58 -3.09
CA LEU A 82 -4.43 9.70 -2.57
C LEU A 82 -3.19 9.22 -1.78
N VAL A 83 -2.94 7.91 -1.76
CA VAL A 83 -1.72 7.35 -1.20
C VAL A 83 -0.74 7.16 -2.35
N ASP A 84 0.47 7.67 -2.19
CA ASP A 84 1.52 7.48 -3.18
C ASP A 84 1.84 5.99 -3.31
N LYS A 85 1.90 5.55 -4.57
CA LYS A 85 2.09 4.12 -4.91
C LYS A 85 3.50 3.62 -4.63
N TYR A 86 4.39 4.54 -4.23
CA TYR A 86 5.82 4.41 -4.00
C TYR A 86 6.21 5.05 -2.66
N ASN A 87 5.35 4.95 -1.64
CA ASN A 87 5.85 5.13 -0.28
C ASN A 87 6.72 3.90 0.03
N ASP A 88 8.00 4.00 -0.34
CA ASP A 88 9.03 3.20 0.28
C ASP A 88 8.99 3.59 1.75
N ASN A 89 8.48 2.69 2.60
CA ASN A 89 8.58 2.83 4.05
C ASN A 89 10.05 2.66 4.44
N ALA A 90 10.90 3.63 4.08
CA ALA A 90 12.23 3.81 4.57
C ALA A 90 12.23 5.18 5.26
N HIS A 91 12.27 5.14 6.59
CA HIS A 91 12.41 6.27 7.51
C HIS A 91 11.17 7.16 7.69
N GLU A 92 10.26 6.73 8.57
CA GLU A 92 9.63 7.69 9.48
C GLU A 92 10.74 8.23 10.40
N GLU A 93 11.45 9.27 9.94
CA GLU A 93 12.19 10.15 10.84
C GLU A 93 11.18 10.79 11.78
N GLN A 94 11.28 10.42 13.05
CA GLN A 94 10.60 11.12 14.12
C GLN A 94 11.09 12.56 14.09
N ASN A 95 10.19 13.48 13.72
CA ASN A 95 10.38 14.92 13.89
C ASN A 95 10.64 15.22 15.37
N ASN A 96 11.92 15.35 15.74
CA ASN A 96 12.30 16.05 16.97
C ASN A 96 12.40 17.55 16.63
N PRO A 97 11.79 18.44 17.43
CA PRO A 97 11.84 19.87 17.18
C PRO A 97 13.28 20.41 17.25
N PRO A 98 13.64 21.41 16.44
CA PRO A 98 15.00 21.91 16.38
C PRO A 98 15.34 22.61 17.71
N ALA A 99 16.43 22.16 18.34
CA ALA A 99 17.04 22.88 19.43
C ALA A 99 17.78 24.10 18.87
N ASP A 100 17.38 25.29 19.35
CA ASP A 100 18.08 26.55 19.17
C ASP A 100 19.58 26.39 19.42
N ASN A 101 20.39 26.85 18.47
CA ASN A 101 21.72 27.36 18.75
C ASN A 101 22.08 28.37 17.66
N ASP A 102 21.89 29.64 18.03
CA ASP A 102 22.46 30.81 17.38
C ASP A 102 23.99 30.78 17.48
N GLN A 103 24.69 31.00 16.36
CA GLN A 103 25.94 31.77 16.31
C GLN A 103 26.31 32.17 14.87
N ASP A 104 25.98 33.43 14.55
CA ASP A 104 26.78 34.47 13.89
C ASP A 104 27.92 34.11 12.91
N ASP A 105 27.66 34.49 11.65
CA ASP A 105 28.31 35.61 10.91
C ASP A 105 29.46 35.36 9.90
N GLN A 106 29.27 36.01 8.73
CA GLN A 106 30.22 36.41 7.66
C GLN A 106 30.92 35.33 6.79
N THR A 107 31.24 35.46 5.49
CA THR A 107 30.89 36.25 4.28
C THR A 107 31.74 35.69 3.11
N ALA A 108 31.28 35.85 1.87
CA ALA A 108 32.04 36.04 0.60
C ALA A 108 32.86 34.88 -0.05
N ASP A 109 32.38 34.47 -1.24
CA ASP A 109 33.07 34.29 -2.54
C ASP A 109 34.58 33.97 -2.58
N ASN A 110 34.96 32.83 -3.20
CA ASN A 110 35.75 32.82 -4.45
C ASN A 110 36.05 31.42 -5.03
N GLU A 111 36.31 31.43 -6.33
CA GLU A 111 36.46 30.35 -7.30
C GLU A 111 37.66 29.39 -7.13
N SER A 112 37.46 28.18 -7.69
CA SER A 112 38.41 27.33 -8.47
C SER A 112 39.80 27.00 -7.90
N SER A 113 40.13 25.70 -7.80
CA SER A 113 41.08 24.99 -8.67
C SER A 113 41.53 23.62 -8.08
N ASP A 114 41.83 22.69 -8.97
CA ASP A 114 42.17 21.28 -8.78
C ASP A 114 43.30 20.95 -7.78
N SER A 115 43.24 19.78 -7.14
CA SER A 115 44.25 18.70 -7.23
C SER A 115 44.04 17.59 -6.18
N GLU A 116 44.65 16.45 -6.46
CA GLU A 116 44.31 15.09 -6.08
C GLU A 116 44.85 14.59 -4.70
N THR A 117 44.26 13.47 -4.29
CA THR A 117 44.82 12.30 -3.56
C THR A 117 44.93 12.26 -2.02
N ASN A 118 44.06 11.40 -1.48
CA ASN A 118 44.32 10.22 -0.64
C ASN A 118 44.23 10.26 0.89
N SER A 119 43.48 9.27 1.36
CA SER A 119 43.46 8.60 2.67
C SER A 119 42.61 9.24 3.76
N ASP A 120 41.34 8.84 3.83
CA ASP A 120 40.53 8.99 5.04
C ASP A 120 39.86 7.67 5.43
N ASN A 121 40.36 7.19 6.56
CA ASN A 121 39.82 6.29 7.59
C ASN A 121 38.48 5.57 7.30
N GLY A 122 38.60 4.24 7.17
CA GLY A 122 37.47 3.34 7.35
C GLY A 122 37.22 3.08 8.84
N ASP A 123 36.13 3.62 9.35
CA ASP A 123 35.46 3.16 10.56
C ASP A 123 34.07 2.63 10.19
N GLU A 124 34.00 1.32 9.90
CA GLU A 124 32.73 0.61 9.85
C GLU A 124 32.16 0.48 11.28
N PRO A 125 30.90 0.83 11.54
CA PRO A 125 30.25 0.42 12.78
C PRO A 125 29.99 -1.08 12.73
N ASN A 126 30.78 -1.83 13.51
CA ASN A 126 30.54 -3.24 13.85
C ASN A 126 29.10 -3.43 14.33
N ASN A 127 28.23 -3.92 13.45
CA ASN A 127 26.89 -4.35 13.77
C ASN A 127 27.01 -5.71 14.48
N VAL A 128 27.29 -5.68 15.78
CA VAL A 128 27.26 -6.86 16.65
C VAL A 128 25.83 -7.35 16.67
N ILE A 129 25.51 -8.32 15.82
CA ILE A 129 24.30 -9.11 15.95
C ILE A 129 24.47 -9.87 17.27
N ASP A 130 23.80 -9.39 18.31
CA ASP A 130 23.74 -10.08 19.58
C ASP A 130 22.93 -11.36 19.33
N ASP A 131 23.63 -12.48 19.06
CA ASP A 131 23.08 -13.84 18.94
C ASP A 131 22.61 -14.34 20.33
N THR A 132 21.91 -13.49 21.08
CA THR A 132 21.36 -13.83 22.39
C THR A 132 20.14 -14.71 22.19
N PHE A 133 20.36 -16.03 22.18
CA PHE A 133 19.28 -16.99 22.22
C PHE A 133 18.52 -16.85 23.54
N HIS A 134 17.21 -16.59 23.46
CA HIS A 134 16.34 -16.55 24.62
C HIS A 134 15.59 -17.87 24.75
N GLU A 135 15.64 -18.47 25.94
CA GLU A 135 14.90 -19.70 26.21
C GLU A 135 13.40 -19.43 26.38
N VAL A 136 12.60 -20.26 25.71
CA VAL A 136 11.14 -20.26 25.82
C VAL A 136 10.72 -20.95 27.12
N ASP A 137 9.85 -20.29 27.88
CA ASP A 137 9.19 -20.88 29.06
C ASP A 137 7.92 -21.62 28.63
N LYS A 138 6.99 -20.92 27.97
CA LYS A 138 5.69 -21.46 27.59
C LYS A 138 5.08 -20.73 26.40
N LEU A 139 4.33 -21.45 25.57
CA LEU A 139 3.44 -20.85 24.56
C LEU A 139 2.10 -20.51 25.20
N LEU A 140 1.73 -19.23 25.16
CA LEU A 140 0.50 -18.72 25.76
C LEU A 140 -0.69 -18.80 24.80
N ASN A 141 -0.47 -18.52 23.52
CA ASN A 141 -1.53 -18.44 22.53
C ASN A 141 -1.01 -18.73 21.12
N ASN A 142 -1.93 -18.99 20.19
CA ASN A 142 -1.66 -19.28 18.79
C ASN A 142 -2.68 -18.53 17.92
N ARG A 143 -2.21 -17.90 16.84
CA ARG A 143 -3.08 -17.25 15.84
C ARG A 143 -2.50 -17.39 14.45
N ASN A 144 -3.37 -17.39 13.44
CA ASN A 144 -2.95 -17.30 12.04
C ASN A 144 -3.05 -15.85 11.57
N THR A 145 -1.91 -15.27 11.16
CA THR A 145 -1.85 -13.91 10.61
C THR A 145 -1.23 -13.99 9.22
N ARG A 146 -1.97 -13.52 8.20
CA ARG A 146 -1.51 -13.52 6.79
C ARG A 146 -1.04 -14.91 6.29
N GLY A 147 -1.67 -15.99 6.77
CA GLY A 147 -1.32 -17.38 6.39
C GLY A 147 -0.14 -17.97 7.15
N ILE A 148 0.52 -17.20 8.02
CA ILE A 148 1.60 -17.66 8.89
C ILE A 148 1.02 -17.95 10.27
N GLN A 149 1.33 -19.13 10.81
CA GLN A 149 1.00 -19.49 12.18
C GLN A 149 1.98 -18.77 13.12
N CYS A 150 1.48 -17.99 14.07
CA CYS A 150 2.27 -17.26 15.05
C CYS A 150 1.90 -17.72 16.47
N PHE A 151 2.89 -17.80 17.35
CA PHE A 151 2.74 -18.17 18.74
C PHE A 151 3.10 -17.00 19.65
N LEU A 152 2.32 -16.78 20.70
CA LEU A 152 2.66 -15.85 21.76
C LEU A 152 3.58 -16.57 22.75
N VAL A 153 4.86 -16.21 22.74
CA VAL A 153 5.92 -16.84 23.51
C VAL A 153 6.10 -16.11 24.83
N LYS A 154 6.04 -16.84 25.95
CA LYS A 154 6.51 -16.37 27.25
C LYS A 154 7.97 -16.79 27.42
N TRP A 155 8.84 -15.84 27.73
CA TRP A 155 10.27 -16.06 27.88
C TRP A 155 10.65 -16.38 29.33
N LYS A 156 11.68 -17.22 29.52
CA LYS A 156 12.15 -17.59 30.88
C LYS A 156 12.84 -16.45 31.62
N ASN A 157 13.48 -15.54 30.89
CA ASN A 157 14.17 -14.36 31.45
C ASN A 157 13.22 -13.29 32.01
N GLY A 158 11.90 -13.54 32.00
CA GLY A 158 10.90 -12.58 32.49
C GLY A 158 10.58 -11.46 31.50
N SER A 159 11.15 -11.50 30.28
CA SER A 159 10.81 -10.55 29.22
C SER A 159 9.33 -10.62 28.84
N LYS A 160 8.81 -9.49 28.37
CA LYS A 160 7.41 -9.37 27.94
C LYS A 160 7.10 -10.41 26.84
N PRO A 161 5.93 -11.08 26.87
CA PRO A 161 5.58 -12.04 25.84
C PRO A 161 5.50 -11.41 24.44
N THR A 162 6.08 -12.08 23.44
CA THR A 162 6.12 -11.60 22.05
C THR A 162 5.51 -12.62 21.08
N TRP A 163 5.02 -12.15 19.93
CA TRP A 163 4.46 -13.01 18.90
C TRP A 163 5.55 -13.44 17.93
N GLU A 164 5.93 -14.72 17.98
CA GLU A 164 6.94 -15.32 17.11
C GLU A 164 6.27 -16.18 16.03
N PRO A 165 6.76 -16.15 14.77
CA PRO A 165 6.27 -17.04 13.72
C PRO A 165 6.66 -18.51 14.00
N LYS A 166 5.88 -19.44 13.45
CA LYS A 166 6.18 -20.89 13.44
C LYS A 166 7.46 -21.20 12.68
#